data_AF-M4YU66-F1
#
_entry.id   AF-M4YU66-F1
#
_cell.length_a   1.000
_cell.length_b   1.000
_cell.length_c   1.000
_cell.angle_alpha   90.00
_cell.angle_beta   90.00
_cell.angle_gamma   90.00
#
_symmetry.space_group_name_H-M   'P 1'
#
loop_
_entity.id
_entity.type
_entity.pdbx_description
1 polymer ?
#
loop_
_entity_poly.entity_id
_entity_poly.type
_entity_poly.pdbx_seq_one_letter_code
_entity_poly.pdbx_strand_id
1 'polypeptide(L)'
;MGYEIAICETEAENAPCRAKKLHIIRIKMPDGKFEELQGHDMVVSLGDAKKAFPDFEAFLSRNRINPESTCIYLDKVKKDEDVAILGPLAKSVATGWVDLDKIDPSQRDEVLAAGDHYNEVTEWQETDFEEATAMCENCPLAWNKGKNCLETFGPSNSKLPEIAQRCGCAIVASVPQSAESGRKFASADAEALLKEVEILRPALVADGKMAVHRYSGVLDRLEAMAKTCVDNNCGFYFF
;
A
#
# COMPACT_ATOMS: atom_id res chain seq x y z
N MET A 1 15.10 -7.88 -8.93
CA MET A 1 14.35 -7.05 -7.98
C MET A 1 15.32 -6.64 -6.88
N GLY A 2 15.35 -5.36 -6.49
CA GLY A 2 16.21 -4.88 -5.40
C GLY A 2 15.49 -4.95 -4.05
N TYR A 3 16.17 -4.51 -3.01
CA TYR A 3 15.57 -4.20 -1.71
C TYR A 3 15.28 -2.71 -1.62
N GLU A 4 14.18 -2.39 -0.96
CA GLU A 4 13.77 -1.04 -0.59
C GLU A 4 13.83 -0.87 0.93
N ILE A 5 13.78 0.39 1.38
CA ILE A 5 13.73 0.80 2.78
C ILE A 5 12.59 1.78 2.98
N ALA A 6 11.84 1.62 4.06
CA ALA A 6 10.78 2.53 4.44
C ALA A 6 10.68 2.68 5.96
N ILE A 7 10.04 3.76 6.40
CA ILE A 7 9.68 4.02 7.79
C ILE A 7 8.30 3.43 8.09
N CYS A 8 8.06 2.98 9.31
CA CYS A 8 6.73 2.67 9.82
C CYS A 8 5.96 3.96 10.13
N GLU A 9 5.48 4.68 9.11
CA GLU A 9 4.91 6.03 9.28
C GLU A 9 3.68 6.09 10.19
N THR A 10 2.93 5.00 10.33
CA THR A 10 1.74 4.95 11.20
C THR A 10 2.10 4.94 12.70
N GLU A 11 3.34 4.64 13.05
CA GLU A 11 3.86 4.72 14.42
C GLU A 11 4.21 6.17 14.82
N ALA A 12 4.51 7.04 13.86
CA ALA A 12 4.88 8.43 14.12
C ALA A 12 3.64 9.33 14.27
N GLU A 13 3.41 9.88 15.47
CA GLU A 13 2.23 10.71 15.75
C GLU A 13 2.12 11.96 14.86
N ASN A 14 3.25 12.50 14.42
CA ASN A 14 3.33 13.71 13.60
C ASN A 14 3.30 13.45 12.09
N ALA A 15 3.13 12.20 11.65
CA ALA A 15 2.98 11.90 10.23
C ALA A 15 1.61 12.38 9.71
N PRO A 16 1.55 13.26 8.70
CA PRO A 16 0.30 13.82 8.21
C PRO A 16 -0.63 12.76 7.60
N CYS A 17 -0.05 11.69 7.03
CA CYS A 17 -0.80 10.58 6.47
C CYS A 17 -1.37 9.61 7.54
N ARG A 18 -0.93 9.70 8.81
CA ARG A 18 -1.26 8.72 9.85
C ARG A 18 -2.75 8.58 10.08
N ALA A 19 -3.47 9.70 10.25
CA ALA A 19 -4.90 9.68 10.51
C ALA A 19 -5.64 8.95 9.38
N LYS A 20 -5.34 9.29 8.13
CA LYS A 20 -5.93 8.68 6.93
C LYS A 20 -5.57 7.20 6.76
N LYS A 21 -4.33 6.81 7.10
CA LYS A 21 -3.87 5.41 7.04
C LYS A 21 -4.46 4.52 8.12
N LEU A 22 -4.84 5.10 9.27
CA LEU A 22 -5.49 4.36 10.36
C LEU A 22 -7.03 4.39 10.25
N HIS A 23 -7.57 5.29 9.43
CA HIS A 23 -9.00 5.43 9.23
C HIS A 23 -9.47 4.47 8.14
N ILE A 24 -9.98 3.30 8.54
CA ILE A 24 -10.64 2.34 7.65
C ILE A 24 -12.01 2.91 7.29
N ILE A 25 -12.25 3.09 5.99
CA ILE A 25 -13.49 3.64 5.42
C ILE A 25 -14.35 2.56 4.76
N ARG A 26 -13.73 1.46 4.28
CA ARG A 26 -14.46 0.32 3.74
C ARG A 26 -13.79 -0.97 4.16
N ILE A 27 -14.60 -1.99 4.43
CA ILE A 27 -14.13 -3.32 4.77
C ILE A 27 -14.98 -4.37 4.07
N LYS A 28 -14.34 -5.44 3.60
CA LYS A 28 -15.03 -6.56 2.98
C LYS A 28 -15.60 -7.48 4.06
N MET A 29 -16.84 -7.88 3.91
CA MET A 29 -17.52 -8.80 4.82
C MET A 29 -17.45 -10.24 4.32
N PRO A 30 -17.39 -11.22 5.23
CA PRO A 30 -17.67 -12.60 4.89
C PRO A 30 -19.07 -12.77 4.29
N ASP A 31 -19.26 -13.79 3.45
CA ASP A 31 -20.54 -14.07 2.81
C ASP A 31 -21.68 -14.19 3.84
N GLY A 32 -22.83 -13.54 3.55
CA GLY A 32 -24.02 -13.58 4.41
C GLY A 32 -23.98 -12.69 5.65
N LYS A 33 -22.94 -11.87 5.84
CA LYS A 33 -22.81 -10.97 7.00
C LYS A 33 -23.11 -9.52 6.62
N PHE A 34 -24.00 -8.88 7.38
CA PHE A 34 -24.38 -7.46 7.23
C PHE A 34 -24.77 -7.09 5.80
N GLU A 35 -25.43 -8.00 5.07
CA GLU A 35 -25.81 -7.78 3.66
C GLU A 35 -26.64 -6.50 3.48
N GLU A 36 -27.46 -6.15 4.47
CA GLU A 36 -28.25 -4.93 4.50
C GLU A 36 -27.44 -3.63 4.60
N LEU A 37 -26.20 -3.71 5.11
CA LEU A 37 -25.27 -2.59 5.22
C LEU A 37 -24.30 -2.51 4.04
N GLN A 38 -24.24 -3.55 3.21
CA GLN A 38 -23.33 -3.61 2.09
C GLN A 38 -23.78 -2.66 0.96
N GLY A 39 -22.79 -2.16 0.22
CA GLY A 39 -23.04 -1.56 -1.08
C GLY A 39 -23.71 -2.57 -2.01
N HIS A 40 -24.51 -2.07 -2.95
CA HIS A 40 -25.20 -2.91 -3.92
C HIS A 40 -24.90 -2.45 -5.33
N ASP A 41 -24.55 -3.40 -6.18
CA ASP A 41 -24.41 -3.17 -7.61
C ASP A 41 -25.65 -3.67 -8.34
N MET A 42 -26.00 -2.97 -9.42
CA MET A 42 -27.06 -3.39 -10.33
C MET A 42 -26.43 -4.16 -11.49
N VAL A 43 -26.68 -5.47 -11.54
CA VAL A 43 -26.06 -6.37 -12.52
C VAL A 43 -27.10 -7.06 -13.39
N VAL A 44 -26.76 -7.27 -14.67
CA VAL A 44 -27.54 -8.07 -15.61
C VAL A 44 -26.75 -9.32 -15.98
N SER A 45 -27.40 -10.48 -15.96
CA SER A 45 -26.78 -11.73 -16.39
C SER A 45 -26.38 -11.66 -17.88
N LEU A 46 -25.30 -12.32 -18.28
CA LEU A 46 -24.92 -12.37 -19.70
C LEU A 46 -26.04 -12.95 -20.58
N GLY A 47 -26.79 -13.92 -20.05
CA GLY A 47 -27.90 -14.54 -20.77
C GLY A 47 -29.00 -13.54 -21.09
N ASP A 48 -29.34 -12.66 -20.16
CA ASP A 48 -30.37 -11.64 -20.36
C ASP A 48 -29.86 -10.47 -21.20
N ALA A 49 -28.60 -10.07 -21.01
CA ALA A 49 -27.96 -9.05 -21.85
C ALA A 49 -27.88 -9.48 -23.33
N LYS A 50 -27.54 -10.74 -23.61
CA LYS A 50 -27.51 -11.30 -24.98
C LYS A 50 -28.89 -11.39 -25.64
N LYS A 51 -29.96 -11.55 -24.85
CA LYS A 51 -31.34 -11.50 -25.37
C LYS A 51 -31.76 -10.07 -25.70
N ALA A 52 -31.32 -9.11 -24.88
CA ALA A 52 -31.63 -7.70 -25.06
C ALA A 52 -30.86 -7.05 -26.23
N PHE A 53 -29.64 -7.53 -26.52
CA PHE A 53 -28.81 -7.04 -27.62
C PHE A 53 -28.50 -8.13 -28.64
N PRO A 54 -29.20 -8.13 -29.80
CA PRO A 54 -28.95 -9.07 -30.88
C PRO A 54 -27.52 -8.99 -31.44
N ASP A 55 -26.93 -7.78 -31.47
CA ASP A 55 -25.51 -7.56 -31.75
C ASP A 55 -24.74 -7.29 -30.45
N PHE A 56 -24.46 -8.37 -29.73
CA PHE A 56 -23.83 -8.31 -28.41
C PHE A 56 -22.37 -7.82 -28.48
N GLU A 57 -21.63 -8.18 -29.53
CA GLU A 57 -20.24 -7.73 -29.72
C GLU A 57 -20.16 -6.22 -29.94
N ALA A 58 -21.05 -5.65 -30.75
CA ALA A 58 -21.13 -4.20 -30.91
C ALA A 58 -21.51 -3.49 -29.60
N PHE A 59 -22.39 -4.10 -28.79
CA PHE A 59 -22.74 -3.60 -27.46
C PHE A 59 -21.54 -3.57 -26.50
N LEU A 60 -20.79 -4.68 -26.41
CA LEU A 60 -19.59 -4.74 -25.57
C LEU A 60 -18.55 -3.71 -26.01
N SER A 61 -18.30 -3.62 -27.32
CA SER A 61 -17.32 -2.70 -27.90
C SER A 61 -17.66 -1.24 -27.62
N ARG A 62 -18.91 -0.81 -27.86
CA ARG A 62 -19.32 0.59 -27.66
C ARG A 62 -19.30 1.03 -26.20
N ASN A 63 -19.51 0.10 -25.27
CA ASN A 63 -19.42 0.36 -23.82
C ASN A 63 -18.02 0.08 -23.25
N ARG A 64 -17.12 -0.51 -24.04
CA ARG A 64 -15.78 -0.97 -23.61
C ARG A 64 -15.84 -1.97 -22.46
N ILE A 65 -16.81 -2.89 -22.52
CA ILE A 65 -16.98 -3.95 -21.53
C ILE A 65 -16.09 -5.14 -21.93
N ASN A 66 -15.40 -5.74 -20.96
CA ASN A 66 -14.57 -6.92 -21.18
C ASN A 66 -15.47 -8.10 -21.63
N PRO A 67 -15.21 -8.75 -22.78
CA PRO A 67 -15.95 -9.92 -23.24
C PRO A 67 -15.93 -11.12 -22.27
N GLU A 68 -14.92 -11.20 -21.40
CA GLU A 68 -14.78 -12.25 -20.39
C GLU A 68 -15.55 -11.97 -19.09
N SER A 69 -16.27 -10.84 -19.01
CA SER A 69 -17.08 -10.50 -17.83
C SER A 69 -18.15 -11.56 -17.59
N THR A 70 -18.36 -11.96 -16.34
CA THR A 70 -19.38 -12.95 -15.96
C THR A 70 -20.79 -12.36 -15.86
N CYS A 71 -20.92 -11.04 -15.77
CA CYS A 71 -22.16 -10.28 -15.79
C CYS A 71 -21.90 -8.84 -16.28
N ILE A 72 -22.97 -8.10 -16.56
CA ILE A 72 -22.92 -6.69 -16.96
C ILE A 72 -23.30 -5.82 -15.76
N TYR A 73 -22.35 -5.04 -15.26
CA TYR A 73 -22.61 -4.03 -14.23
C TYR A 73 -23.14 -2.77 -14.90
N LEU A 74 -24.31 -2.29 -14.48
CA LEU A 74 -24.95 -1.12 -15.09
C LEU A 74 -24.10 0.15 -14.98
N ASP A 75 -23.34 0.31 -13.90
CA ASP A 75 -22.44 1.46 -13.67
C ASP A 75 -21.29 1.53 -14.70
N LYS A 76 -20.97 0.41 -15.37
CA LYS A 76 -19.95 0.34 -16.43
C LYS A 76 -20.52 0.55 -17.82
N VAL A 77 -21.83 0.63 -17.99
CA VAL A 77 -22.48 0.90 -19.27
C VAL A 77 -22.44 2.40 -19.52
N LYS A 78 -21.80 2.82 -20.62
CA LYS A 78 -21.53 4.23 -20.93
C LYS A 78 -22.63 4.92 -21.72
N LYS A 79 -23.48 4.13 -22.38
CA LYS A 79 -24.53 4.63 -23.27
C LYS A 79 -25.86 4.61 -22.53
N ASP A 80 -26.47 5.77 -22.36
CA ASP A 80 -27.74 5.91 -21.64
C ASP A 80 -28.87 5.07 -22.27
N GLU A 81 -28.85 4.94 -23.60
CA GLU A 81 -29.78 4.06 -24.35
C GLU A 81 -29.63 2.58 -23.95
N ASP A 82 -28.41 2.12 -23.70
CA ASP A 82 -28.15 0.74 -23.28
C ASP A 82 -28.50 0.53 -21.81
N VAL A 83 -28.24 1.54 -20.97
CA VAL A 83 -28.68 1.55 -19.57
C VAL A 83 -30.20 1.45 -19.49
N ALA A 84 -30.93 2.17 -20.33
CA ALA A 84 -32.40 2.11 -20.36
C ALA A 84 -32.93 0.73 -20.77
N ILE A 85 -32.23 0.02 -21.67
CA ILE A 85 -32.58 -1.35 -22.09
C ILE A 85 -32.28 -2.36 -20.97
N LEU A 86 -31.12 -2.24 -20.32
CA LEU A 86 -30.66 -3.17 -19.30
C LEU A 86 -31.27 -2.93 -17.91
N GLY A 87 -31.66 -1.69 -17.60
CA GLY A 87 -32.23 -1.28 -16.32
C GLY A 87 -33.34 -2.19 -15.80
N PRO A 88 -34.37 -2.51 -16.62
CA PRO A 88 -35.45 -3.42 -16.22
C PRO A 88 -35.01 -4.87 -15.96
N LEU A 89 -33.85 -5.29 -16.46
CA LEU A 89 -33.30 -6.64 -16.32
C LEU A 89 -32.32 -6.76 -15.15
N ALA A 90 -31.93 -5.61 -14.57
CA ALA A 90 -30.90 -5.57 -13.56
C ALA A 90 -31.41 -6.07 -12.20
N LYS A 91 -30.54 -6.82 -11.54
CA LYS A 91 -30.74 -7.31 -10.18
C LYS A 91 -29.74 -6.62 -9.27
N SER A 92 -30.22 -6.25 -8.10
CA SER A 92 -29.37 -5.75 -7.02
C SER A 92 -28.61 -6.93 -6.41
N VAL A 93 -27.29 -6.81 -6.34
CA VAL A 93 -26.41 -7.81 -5.73
C VAL A 93 -25.49 -7.10 -4.76
N ALA A 94 -25.39 -7.64 -3.54
CA ALA A 94 -24.51 -7.09 -2.52
C ALA A 94 -23.04 -7.25 -2.95
N THR A 95 -22.24 -6.20 -2.76
CA THR A 95 -20.85 -6.15 -3.24
C THR A 95 -19.87 -6.88 -2.32
N GLY A 96 -20.32 -7.28 -1.12
CA GLY A 96 -19.45 -7.73 -0.05
C GLY A 96 -18.80 -6.59 0.72
N TRP A 97 -18.92 -5.33 0.29
CA TRP A 97 -18.25 -4.19 0.93
C TRP A 97 -19.21 -3.36 1.76
N VAL A 98 -18.83 -3.07 3.00
CA VAL A 98 -19.54 -2.08 3.84
C VAL A 98 -18.72 -0.80 3.86
N ASP A 99 -19.41 0.33 3.63
CA ASP A 99 -18.87 1.68 3.76
C ASP A 99 -19.12 2.18 5.19
N LEU A 100 -18.06 2.22 5.98
CA LEU A 100 -18.11 2.48 7.42
C LEU A 100 -18.49 3.92 7.75
N ASP A 101 -18.41 4.83 6.79
CA ASP A 101 -18.83 6.23 6.94
C ASP A 101 -20.31 6.43 6.58
N LYS A 102 -20.98 5.40 6.03
CA LYS A 102 -22.39 5.42 5.65
C LYS A 102 -23.30 4.61 6.57
N ILE A 103 -22.75 3.88 7.52
CA ILE A 103 -23.51 3.10 8.52
C ILE A 103 -23.73 3.91 9.80
N ASP A 104 -24.61 3.41 10.67
CA ASP A 104 -24.80 3.96 12.00
C ASP A 104 -23.50 3.81 12.82
N PRO A 105 -22.99 4.87 13.48
CA PRO A 105 -21.79 4.80 14.31
C PRO A 105 -21.84 3.72 15.39
N SER A 106 -23.04 3.37 15.90
CA SER A 106 -23.22 2.32 16.90
C SER A 106 -22.94 0.90 16.37
N GLN A 107 -22.99 0.70 15.05
CA GLN A 107 -22.71 -0.60 14.41
C GLN A 107 -21.26 -0.73 13.95
N ARG A 108 -20.50 0.37 13.93
CA ARG A 108 -19.16 0.44 13.31
C ARG A 108 -18.19 -0.57 13.90
N ASP A 109 -18.10 -0.66 15.23
CA ASP A 109 -17.17 -1.57 15.90
C ASP A 109 -17.51 -3.04 15.64
N GLU A 110 -18.80 -3.38 15.56
CA GLU A 110 -19.26 -4.74 15.29
C GLU A 110 -18.92 -5.16 13.85
N VAL A 111 -19.17 -4.27 12.88
CA VAL A 111 -18.85 -4.49 11.46
C VAL A 111 -17.34 -4.62 11.28
N LEU A 112 -16.56 -3.71 11.87
CA LEU A 112 -15.09 -3.75 11.82
C LEU A 112 -14.54 -5.06 12.39
N ALA A 113 -15.03 -5.51 13.54
CA ALA A 113 -14.57 -6.75 14.17
C ALA A 113 -14.93 -8.02 13.38
N ALA A 114 -15.98 -7.98 12.57
CA ALA A 114 -16.43 -9.12 11.76
C ALA A 114 -15.86 -9.14 10.34
N GLY A 115 -15.24 -8.04 9.89
CA GLY A 115 -14.75 -7.89 8.53
C GLY A 115 -13.45 -8.66 8.26
N ASP A 116 -13.14 -8.80 6.97
CA ASP A 116 -11.90 -9.38 6.50
C ASP A 116 -10.79 -8.32 6.50
N HIS A 117 -9.96 -8.36 7.55
CA HIS A 117 -8.83 -7.43 7.74
C HIS A 117 -7.72 -7.56 6.67
N TYR A 118 -7.77 -8.56 5.78
CA TYR A 118 -6.91 -8.59 4.59
C TYR A 118 -7.47 -7.73 3.43
N ASN A 119 -8.75 -7.37 3.50
CA ASN A 119 -9.48 -6.63 2.48
C ASN A 119 -10.13 -5.38 3.09
N GLU A 120 -9.28 -4.45 3.48
CA GLU A 120 -9.64 -3.14 3.99
C GLU A 120 -9.22 -2.03 3.02
N VAL A 121 -10.01 -0.96 3.03
CA VAL A 121 -9.67 0.29 2.38
C VAL A 121 -9.65 1.38 3.43
N THR A 122 -8.49 2.00 3.56
CA THR A 122 -8.23 3.18 4.38
C THR A 122 -8.49 4.44 3.57
N GLU A 123 -8.76 5.56 4.25
CA GLU A 123 -8.91 6.86 3.60
C GLU A 123 -7.66 7.24 2.79
N TRP A 124 -6.49 6.78 3.21
CA TRP A 124 -5.23 7.00 2.48
C TRP A 124 -5.26 6.38 1.07
N GLN A 125 -5.91 5.24 0.88
CA GLN A 125 -5.97 4.58 -0.44
C GLN A 125 -6.90 5.30 -1.43
N GLU A 126 -7.86 6.09 -0.93
CA GLU A 126 -8.74 6.94 -1.75
C GLU A 126 -8.23 8.38 -1.86
N THR A 127 -7.12 8.70 -1.19
CA THR A 127 -6.49 10.03 -1.28
C THR A 127 -5.90 10.20 -2.67
N ASP A 128 -6.20 11.33 -3.33
CA ASP A 128 -5.67 11.59 -4.66
C ASP A 128 -4.16 11.88 -4.62
N PHE A 129 -3.51 11.79 -5.80
CA PHE A 129 -2.06 11.94 -5.89
C PHE A 129 -1.57 13.36 -5.56
N GLU A 130 -2.36 14.40 -5.82
CA GLU A 130 -1.97 15.78 -5.54
C GLU A 130 -1.99 16.03 -4.02
N GLU A 131 -3.06 15.59 -3.35
CA GLU A 131 -3.19 15.65 -1.88
C GLU A 131 -2.08 14.82 -1.21
N ALA A 132 -1.86 13.58 -1.65
CA ALA A 132 -0.81 12.73 -1.10
C ALA A 132 0.58 13.34 -1.29
N THR A 133 0.86 13.96 -2.45
CA THR A 133 2.13 14.62 -2.73
C THR A 133 2.33 15.83 -1.82
N ALA A 134 1.32 16.69 -1.70
CA ALA A 134 1.38 17.87 -0.84
C ALA A 134 1.62 17.51 0.64
N MET A 135 1.04 16.39 1.11
CA MET A 135 1.32 15.86 2.45
C MET A 135 2.76 15.39 2.60
N CYS A 136 3.31 14.72 1.58
CA CYS A 136 4.68 14.18 1.62
C CYS A 136 5.75 15.28 1.57
N GLU A 137 5.55 16.34 0.79
CA GLU A 137 6.52 17.43 0.60
C GLU A 137 6.86 18.17 1.90
N ASN A 138 5.93 18.20 2.86
CA ASN A 138 6.10 18.88 4.15
C ASN A 138 6.19 17.89 5.32
N CYS A 139 6.35 16.59 5.03
CA CYS A 139 6.31 15.56 6.04
C CYS A 139 7.64 15.49 6.83
N PRO A 140 7.61 15.47 8.17
CA PRO A 140 8.82 15.31 8.99
C PRO A 140 9.50 13.95 8.77
N LEU A 141 8.78 12.97 8.21
CA LEU A 141 9.31 11.65 7.86
C LEU A 141 9.95 11.59 6.46
N ALA A 142 9.96 12.67 5.69
CA ALA A 142 10.47 12.68 4.33
C ALA A 142 12.01 12.70 4.26
N TRP A 143 12.64 11.64 4.76
CA TRP A 143 14.10 11.53 4.91
C TRP A 143 14.86 11.47 3.58
N ASN A 144 14.21 11.03 2.50
CA ASN A 144 14.81 10.99 1.18
C ASN A 144 14.73 12.36 0.50
N LYS A 145 15.65 13.24 0.89
CA LYS A 145 15.77 14.61 0.34
C LYS A 145 14.47 15.43 0.45
N GLY A 146 13.66 15.19 1.48
CA GLY A 146 12.39 15.89 1.69
C GLY A 146 11.24 15.43 0.79
N LYS A 147 11.38 14.31 0.05
CA LYS A 147 10.38 13.91 -0.95
C LYS A 147 9.45 12.79 -0.51
N ASN A 148 9.98 11.81 0.20
CA ASN A 148 9.24 10.64 0.62
C ASN A 148 9.94 9.93 1.80
N CYS A 149 9.22 9.00 2.43
CA CYS A 149 9.68 8.19 3.55
C CYS A 149 10.11 6.77 3.14
N LEU A 150 10.40 6.55 1.85
CA LEU A 150 10.85 5.27 1.29
C LEU A 150 11.85 5.48 0.15
N GLU A 151 12.80 4.57 -0.02
CA GLU A 151 13.75 4.62 -1.14
C GLU A 151 14.42 3.25 -1.35
N THR A 152 15.12 3.10 -2.46
CA THR A 152 15.93 1.93 -2.77
C THR A 152 17.09 1.77 -1.78
N PHE A 153 17.22 0.58 -1.19
CA PHE A 153 18.44 0.15 -0.49
C PHE A 153 19.51 -0.27 -1.51
N GLY A 154 19.16 -1.13 -2.46
CA GLY A 154 20.09 -1.60 -3.48
C GLY A 154 19.61 -2.87 -4.19
N PRO A 155 20.37 -3.40 -5.16
CA PRO A 155 20.01 -4.64 -5.83
C PRO A 155 20.10 -5.85 -4.87
N SER A 156 19.35 -6.92 -5.14
CA SER A 156 19.37 -8.12 -4.29
C SER A 156 20.72 -8.84 -4.22
N ASN A 157 21.60 -8.60 -5.20
CA ASN A 157 22.98 -9.08 -5.21
C ASN A 157 23.99 -8.07 -4.63
N SER A 158 23.53 -7.08 -3.88
CA SER A 158 24.39 -6.15 -3.15
C SER A 158 25.32 -6.92 -2.22
N LYS A 159 26.61 -6.58 -2.21
CA LYS A 159 27.58 -7.16 -1.25
C LYS A 159 27.58 -6.43 0.09
N LEU A 160 26.83 -5.34 0.23
CA LEU A 160 26.82 -4.56 1.48
C LEU A 160 26.41 -5.40 2.70
N PRO A 161 25.40 -6.29 2.64
CA PRO A 161 25.09 -7.19 3.75
C PRO A 161 26.25 -8.13 4.14
N GLU A 162 27.00 -8.65 3.16
CA GLU A 162 28.19 -9.48 3.44
C GLU A 162 29.31 -8.68 4.12
N ILE A 163 29.52 -7.42 3.69
CA ILE A 163 30.47 -6.50 4.33
C ILE A 163 30.03 -6.25 5.77
N ALA A 164 28.74 -5.94 5.97
CA ALA A 164 28.15 -5.71 7.27
C ALA A 164 28.30 -6.91 8.21
N GLN A 165 28.11 -8.12 7.70
CA GLN A 165 28.28 -9.34 8.47
C GLN A 165 29.72 -9.49 8.99
N ARG A 166 30.74 -9.19 8.17
CA ARG A 166 32.16 -9.23 8.60
C ARG A 166 32.48 -8.19 9.66
N CYS A 167 31.74 -7.07 9.67
CA CYS A 167 31.89 -5.98 10.63
C CYS A 167 31.03 -6.16 11.90
N GLY A 168 30.23 -7.23 12.00
CA GLY A 168 29.32 -7.45 13.13
C GLY A 168 28.10 -6.50 13.13
N CYS A 169 27.77 -5.88 11.99
CA CYS A 169 26.63 -5.01 11.81
C CYS A 169 25.38 -5.86 11.49
N ALA A 170 24.66 -6.25 12.53
CA ALA A 170 23.57 -7.23 12.46
C ALA A 170 22.38 -6.76 11.63
N ILE A 171 21.98 -5.48 11.73
CA ILE A 171 20.81 -4.95 11.01
C ILE A 171 21.09 -4.95 9.51
N VAL A 172 22.18 -4.31 9.07
CA VAL A 172 22.53 -4.22 7.64
C VAL A 172 22.86 -5.61 7.05
N ALA A 173 23.45 -6.51 7.84
CA ALA A 173 23.68 -7.89 7.42
C ALA A 173 22.37 -8.68 7.21
N SER A 174 21.33 -8.37 7.99
CA SER A 174 20.06 -9.08 7.96
C SER A 174 19.09 -8.63 6.86
N VAL A 175 19.43 -7.59 6.08
CA VAL A 175 18.52 -6.97 5.08
C VAL A 175 17.80 -7.98 4.19
N PRO A 176 18.47 -8.96 3.55
CA PRO A 176 17.79 -9.96 2.72
C PRO A 176 16.70 -10.73 3.47
N GLN A 177 17.01 -11.17 4.70
CA GLN A 177 16.10 -11.96 5.52
C GLN A 177 14.97 -11.10 6.10
N SER A 178 15.27 -9.86 6.50
CA SER A 178 14.25 -8.95 7.01
C SER A 178 13.25 -8.54 5.93
N ALA A 179 13.72 -8.34 4.69
CA ALA A 179 12.85 -8.04 3.55
C ALA A 179 11.91 -9.21 3.24
N GLU A 180 12.45 -10.44 3.17
CA GLU A 180 11.65 -11.64 2.90
C GLU A 180 10.61 -11.93 4.00
N SER A 181 10.96 -11.69 5.26
CA SER A 181 10.06 -11.91 6.40
C SER A 181 9.11 -10.75 6.71
N GLY A 182 9.27 -9.59 6.04
CA GLY A 182 8.54 -8.37 6.38
C GLY A 182 8.83 -7.87 7.80
N ARG A 183 10.04 -8.14 8.32
CA ARG A 183 10.41 -7.74 9.69
C ARG A 183 10.43 -6.22 9.82
N LYS A 184 9.71 -5.73 10.83
CA LYS A 184 9.77 -4.35 11.29
C LYS A 184 10.80 -4.21 12.42
N PHE A 185 11.62 -3.18 12.33
CA PHE A 185 12.58 -2.76 13.34
C PHE A 185 11.96 -1.62 14.14
N ALA A 186 12.20 -1.59 15.45
CA ALA A 186 11.68 -0.55 16.33
C ALA A 186 12.53 0.73 16.26
N SER A 187 12.04 1.84 16.83
CA SER A 187 12.82 3.08 16.92
C SER A 187 14.18 2.89 17.62
N ALA A 188 14.24 2.03 18.65
CA ALA A 188 15.50 1.69 19.32
C ALA A 188 16.53 0.99 18.41
N ASP A 189 16.07 0.22 17.42
CA ASP A 189 16.94 -0.39 16.42
C ASP A 189 17.54 0.67 15.47
N ALA A 190 16.89 1.83 15.31
CA ALA A 190 17.41 2.91 14.47
C ALA A 190 18.67 3.54 15.08
N GLU A 191 18.74 3.67 16.41
CA GLU A 191 19.98 4.08 17.10
C GLU A 191 21.11 3.07 16.89
N ALA A 192 20.80 1.77 16.90
CA ALA A 192 21.77 0.73 16.60
C ALA A 192 22.23 0.80 15.13
N LEU A 193 21.32 1.06 14.20
CA LEU A 193 21.64 1.24 12.78
C LEU A 193 22.57 2.44 12.54
N LEU A 194 22.40 3.55 13.27
CA LEU A 194 23.34 4.68 13.19
C LEU A 194 24.77 4.28 13.57
N LYS A 195 24.92 3.49 14.63
CA LYS A 195 26.23 2.94 15.04
C LYS A 195 26.80 1.98 13.99
N GLU A 196 25.96 1.16 13.36
CA GLU A 196 26.39 0.31 12.25
C GLU A 196 26.89 1.13 11.06
N VAL A 197 26.21 2.22 10.71
CA VAL A 197 26.68 3.11 9.62
C VAL A 197 28.06 3.70 9.93
N GLU A 198 28.31 4.13 11.17
CA GLU A 198 29.62 4.64 11.60
C GLU A 198 30.73 3.60 11.46
N ILE A 199 30.43 2.32 11.73
CA ILE A 199 31.36 1.19 11.55
C ILE A 199 31.58 0.87 10.06
N LEU A 200 30.52 0.93 9.25
CA LEU A 200 30.58 0.54 7.85
C LEU A 200 31.30 1.55 6.97
N ARG A 201 31.21 2.84 7.26
CA ARG A 201 31.91 3.90 6.49
C ARG A 201 33.43 3.62 6.34
N PRO A 202 34.21 3.41 7.42
CA PRO A 202 35.62 3.06 7.29
C PRO A 202 35.83 1.65 6.70
N ALA A 203 34.93 0.69 6.97
CA ALA A 203 35.03 -0.65 6.39
C ALA A 203 34.92 -0.63 4.85
N LEU A 204 34.07 0.21 4.27
CA LEU A 204 33.99 0.41 2.83
C LEU A 204 35.29 0.92 2.22
N VAL A 205 36.00 1.80 2.95
CA VAL A 205 37.31 2.32 2.50
C VAL A 205 38.34 1.19 2.50
N ALA A 206 38.34 0.34 3.53
CA ALA A 206 39.22 -0.83 3.62
C ALA A 206 38.95 -1.87 2.51
N ASP A 207 37.68 -2.07 2.15
CA ASP A 207 37.25 -2.94 1.03
C ASP A 207 37.58 -2.35 -0.36
N GLY A 208 37.99 -1.08 -0.42
CA GLY A 208 38.53 -0.42 -1.60
C GLY A 208 37.58 0.53 -2.31
N LYS A 209 38.14 1.32 -3.24
CA LYS A 209 37.45 2.43 -3.93
C LYS A 209 36.11 2.04 -4.59
N MET A 210 36.01 0.82 -5.12
CA MET A 210 34.78 0.34 -5.75
C MET A 210 33.66 0.08 -4.74
N ALA A 211 33.97 -0.35 -3.52
CA ALA A 211 32.99 -0.53 -2.46
C ALA A 211 32.43 0.82 -2.01
N VAL A 212 33.32 1.81 -1.79
CA VAL A 212 32.93 3.21 -1.49
C VAL A 212 31.98 3.75 -2.56
N HIS A 213 32.36 3.68 -3.85
CA HIS A 213 31.52 4.21 -4.93
C HIS A 213 30.13 3.55 -5.00
N ARG A 214 30.04 2.26 -4.68
CA ARG A 214 28.78 1.51 -4.77
C ARG A 214 27.86 1.73 -3.56
N TYR A 215 28.42 1.88 -2.36
CA TYR A 215 27.65 1.74 -1.13
C TYR A 215 27.59 3.00 -0.27
N SER A 216 28.41 4.02 -0.50
CA SER A 216 28.32 5.28 0.28
C SER A 216 26.93 5.90 0.22
N GLY A 217 26.32 5.96 -0.97
CA GLY A 217 24.96 6.49 -1.11
C GLY A 217 23.88 5.62 -0.45
N VAL A 218 24.16 4.34 -0.18
CA VAL A 218 23.25 3.47 0.61
C VAL A 218 23.41 3.79 2.10
N LEU A 219 24.65 3.94 2.58
CA LEU A 219 24.92 4.34 3.96
C LEU A 219 24.34 5.72 4.29
N ASP A 220 24.43 6.68 3.37
CA ASP A 220 23.84 8.02 3.54
C ASP A 220 22.30 7.95 3.70
N ARG A 221 21.65 7.04 2.95
CA ARG A 221 20.21 6.81 3.02
C ARG A 221 19.81 6.12 4.32
N LEU A 222 20.54 5.08 4.74
CA LEU A 222 20.33 4.42 6.03
C LEU A 222 20.49 5.40 7.20
N GLU A 223 21.49 6.26 7.15
CA GLU A 223 21.72 7.28 8.19
C GLU A 223 20.58 8.30 8.24
N ALA A 224 20.16 8.83 7.09
CA ALA A 224 19.06 9.78 7.02
C ALA A 224 17.76 9.17 7.55
N MET A 225 17.41 7.97 7.09
CA MET A 225 16.23 7.24 7.56
C MET A 225 16.30 6.97 9.07
N ALA A 226 17.43 6.45 9.57
CA ALA A 226 17.57 6.12 10.98
C ALA A 226 17.49 7.36 11.89
N LYS A 227 18.06 8.50 11.49
CA LYS A 227 17.88 9.78 12.19
C LYS A 227 16.42 10.16 12.28
N THR A 228 15.70 10.09 11.17
CA THR A 228 14.26 10.38 11.13
C THR A 228 13.46 9.43 12.03
N CYS A 229 13.78 8.14 12.07
CA CYS A 229 13.15 7.17 12.97
C CYS A 229 13.35 7.48 14.46
N VAL A 230 14.55 7.94 14.83
CA VAL A 230 14.86 8.38 16.20
C VAL A 230 14.10 9.66 16.53
N ASP A 231 14.17 10.67 15.66
CA ASP A 231 13.56 11.99 15.90
C ASP A 231 12.02 11.92 16.01
N ASN A 232 11.40 10.94 15.35
CA ASN A 232 9.94 10.81 15.28
C ASN A 232 9.41 9.57 16.02
N ASN A 233 10.26 8.88 16.78
CA ASN A 233 9.91 7.69 17.57
C ASN A 233 9.12 6.63 16.77
N CYS A 234 9.61 6.29 15.57
CA CYS A 234 9.00 5.29 14.70
C CYS A 234 10.01 4.25 14.23
N GLY A 235 9.52 3.09 13.84
CA GLY A 235 10.30 2.00 13.29
C GLY A 235 10.61 2.14 11.81
N PHE A 236 11.28 1.12 11.26
CA PHE A 236 11.59 1.01 9.83
C PHE A 236 11.59 -0.45 9.38
N TYR A 237 11.57 -0.68 8.08
CA TYR A 237 11.60 -2.03 7.50
C TYR A 237 12.25 -2.03 6.11
N PHE A 238 12.64 -3.23 5.68
CA PHE A 238 13.11 -3.51 4.32
C PHE A 238 12.05 -4.36 3.62
N PHE A 239 11.95 -4.27 2.29
CA PHE A 239 11.03 -5.07 1.48
C PHE A 239 11.53 -5.22 0.03
#